data_AF-A0A1V8U3G5-F1
#
_entry.id   AF-A0A1V8U3G5-F1
#
_cell.length_a   1.000
_cell.length_b   1.000
_cell.length_c   1.000
_cell.angle_alpha   90.00
_cell.angle_beta   90.00
_cell.angle_gamma   90.00
#
_symmetry.space_group_name_H-M   'P 1'
#
loop_
_entity.id
_entity.type
_entity.pdbx_description
1 polymer ?
#
loop_
_entity_poly.entity_id
_entity_poly.type
_entity_poly.pdbx_seq_one_letter_code
_entity_poly.pdbx_strand_id
1 'polypeptide(L)'
;MAVAPPQSVAEVATLVKRLYQPGNATIIVQIQDQLQLLQRSGEGWQLADALLGDNDINVRFFGALTFTVKLNNDGSVQHPTLMDVEAITTSTEELLQGLSTHQYVALLWFTASLADEMTKMEYSGPKHARLHVQTEGEIGDAVALMRFAMSGQSNGPSEALHCFSTWATYAQPMWPGKPDALACLQGLLPDAMNLLMSENSEGDALTVFIDLLESYTSFFDAQNLDRLAQFLGEVEGPRLQTHLAEEGASHHGAGPFVIAYGIAVVQDIIERPDHPRSQVTMPLLLSMLRGSGYPGDDDELSGLTIEFWNTYTETVTDLCFSEEDPSGLHTPWIIHARQVSHEVVDSLWKKLYTPPGSITKDWGDSEKEGFATFRADTTDLFSSMYVFLREDMLTRLINVAVEALREKSWRALEASIFSLNAIADNVLEDQSSDRHLTSLFQSGGLFHEMGDFTQKIPVQVRKTAIDMIGNYGAYMERHAEALPDALRFLFASLATPSFTTASAKSISSLCSTCRHSLTGELDGFLAQYQNYLVSPTCEPYGKEKVIGAIAAIAQALSPESTK
;
A
#
# COMPACT_ATOMS: atom_id res chain seq x y z
N MET A 1 13.09 50.92 -2.03
CA MET A 1 13.88 51.50 -0.92
C MET A 1 14.52 50.36 -0.16
N ALA A 2 15.81 50.45 0.16
CA ALA A 2 16.51 49.42 0.93
C ALA A 2 15.98 49.36 2.36
N VAL A 3 15.81 48.15 2.89
CA VAL A 3 15.45 47.92 4.31
C VAL A 3 16.63 48.37 5.18
N ALA A 4 16.39 49.29 6.11
CA ALA A 4 17.43 49.78 7.02
C ALA A 4 17.78 48.70 8.07
N PRO A 5 19.05 48.61 8.52
CA PRO A 5 19.43 47.70 9.59
C PRO A 5 18.73 48.12 10.89
N PRO A 6 18.04 47.20 11.59
CA PRO A 6 17.34 47.52 12.82
C PRO A 6 18.33 47.84 13.94
N GLN A 7 17.99 48.81 14.79
CA GLN A 7 18.83 49.30 15.89
C GLN A 7 18.28 48.92 17.27
N SER A 8 17.12 48.27 17.33
CA SER A 8 16.48 47.85 18.58
C SER A 8 15.74 46.52 18.41
N VAL A 9 15.52 45.82 19.54
CA VAL A 9 14.72 44.58 19.58
C VAL A 9 13.32 44.79 19.01
N ALA A 10 12.71 45.95 19.26
CA ALA A 10 11.38 46.29 18.73
C ALA A 10 11.37 46.44 17.19
N GLU A 11 12.43 46.99 16.62
CA GLU A 11 12.60 47.07 15.16
C GLU A 11 12.84 45.68 14.56
N VAL A 12 13.63 44.82 15.23
CA VAL A 12 13.79 43.42 14.83
C VAL A 12 12.46 42.68 14.83
N ALA A 13 11.67 42.81 15.91
CA ALA A 13 10.33 42.21 16.01
C ALA A 13 9.40 42.71 14.88
N THR A 14 9.50 43.98 14.49
CA THR A 14 8.74 44.56 13.38
C THR A 14 9.16 43.93 12.04
N LEU A 15 10.46 43.74 11.81
CA LEU A 15 10.98 43.07 10.62
C LEU A 15 10.55 41.60 10.55
N VAL A 16 10.60 40.88 11.67
CA VAL A 16 10.10 39.49 11.76
C VAL A 16 8.62 39.45 11.39
N LYS A 17 7.76 40.28 12.01
CA LYS A 17 6.33 40.35 11.67
C LYS A 17 6.10 40.67 10.20
N ARG A 18 6.93 41.53 9.60
CA ARG A 18 6.84 41.89 8.18
C ARG A 18 7.21 40.72 7.26
N LEU A 19 8.09 39.82 7.68
CA LEU A 19 8.49 38.62 6.92
C LEU A 19 7.31 37.66 6.68
N TYR A 20 6.41 37.54 7.67
CA TYR A 20 5.24 36.64 7.61
C TYR A 20 4.02 37.26 6.93
N GLN A 21 4.10 38.50 6.46
CA GLN A 21 3.00 39.18 5.78
C GLN A 21 3.17 39.16 4.25
N PRO A 22 2.08 39.03 3.47
CA PRO A 22 2.13 39.20 2.03
C PRO A 22 2.74 40.55 1.65
N GLY A 23 3.69 40.54 0.71
CA GLY A 23 4.45 41.73 0.38
C GLY A 23 5.33 41.61 -0.86
N ASN A 24 6.03 42.68 -1.17
CA ASN A 24 6.97 42.73 -2.29
C ASN A 24 8.14 41.77 -2.02
N ALA A 25 8.36 40.81 -2.94
CA ALA A 25 9.39 39.78 -2.81
C ALA A 25 10.80 40.35 -2.60
N THR A 26 11.16 41.45 -3.27
CA THR A 26 12.47 42.10 -3.10
C THR A 26 12.66 42.67 -1.69
N ILE A 27 11.58 43.17 -1.07
CA ILE A 27 11.64 43.67 0.31
C ILE A 27 11.77 42.51 1.28
N ILE A 28 11.04 41.41 1.06
CA ILE A 28 11.11 40.21 1.91
C ILE A 28 12.53 39.62 1.92
N VAL A 29 13.18 39.53 0.75
CA VAL A 29 14.58 39.08 0.65
C VAL A 29 15.52 40.00 1.45
N GLN A 30 15.37 41.31 1.32
CA GLN A 30 16.20 42.26 2.07
C GLN A 30 15.98 42.17 3.59
N ILE A 31 14.74 41.93 4.03
CA ILE A 31 14.42 41.70 5.45
C ILE A 31 15.11 40.43 5.94
N GLN A 32 15.01 39.35 5.16
CA GLN A 32 15.64 38.07 5.50
C GLN A 32 17.16 38.19 5.62
N ASP A 33 17.82 38.91 4.72
CA ASP A 33 19.27 39.17 4.76
C ASP A 33 19.67 39.90 6.05
N GLN A 34 18.92 40.94 6.44
CA GLN A 34 19.17 41.67 7.68
C GLN A 34 18.99 40.80 8.92
N LEU A 35 17.92 40.01 8.95
CA LEU A 35 17.63 39.09 10.04
C LEU A 35 18.72 38.00 10.17
N GLN A 36 19.21 37.43 9.06
CA GLN A 36 20.30 36.46 9.08
C GLN A 36 21.63 37.06 9.57
N LEU A 37 21.93 38.30 9.20
CA LEU A 37 23.12 39.01 9.71
C LEU A 37 23.08 39.16 11.23
N LEU A 38 21.91 39.50 11.78
CA LEU A 38 21.72 39.63 13.23
C LEU A 38 21.86 38.30 13.95
N GLN A 39 21.31 37.22 13.38
CA GLN A 39 21.42 35.87 13.97
C GLN A 39 22.86 35.39 14.12
N ARG A 40 23.76 35.85 13.24
CA ARG A 40 25.20 35.50 13.27
C ARG A 40 26.04 36.52 14.03
N SER A 41 25.44 37.63 14.48
CA SER A 41 26.17 38.70 15.16
C SER A 41 26.63 38.28 16.56
N GLY A 42 27.53 39.07 17.16
CA GLY A 42 27.98 38.87 18.54
C GLY A 42 26.87 39.10 19.58
N GLU A 43 25.88 39.93 19.26
CA GLU A 43 24.72 40.24 20.12
C GLU A 43 23.56 39.25 19.93
N GLY A 44 23.72 38.25 19.04
CA GLY A 44 22.66 37.32 18.71
C GLY A 44 22.12 36.52 19.91
N TRP A 45 22.95 36.26 20.92
CA TRP A 45 22.53 35.59 22.16
C TRP A 45 21.54 36.43 22.98
N GLN A 46 21.86 37.71 23.21
CA GLN A 46 20.99 38.64 23.93
C GLN A 46 19.74 38.97 23.12
N LEU A 47 19.88 39.08 21.79
CA LEU A 47 18.76 39.30 20.89
C LEU A 47 17.77 38.13 20.96
N ALA A 48 18.26 36.89 20.89
CA ALA A 48 17.42 35.69 20.97
C ALA A 48 16.60 35.67 22.27
N ASP A 49 17.25 35.89 23.42
CA ASP A 49 16.60 35.93 24.74
C ASP A 49 15.52 37.02 24.81
N ALA A 50 15.84 38.24 24.35
CA ALA A 50 14.90 39.35 24.35
C ALA A 50 13.66 39.09 23.48
N LEU A 51 13.83 38.41 22.34
CA LEU A 51 12.72 38.10 21.42
C LEU A 51 11.80 36.98 21.94
N LEU A 52 12.28 36.08 22.80
CA LEU A 52 11.43 35.07 23.46
C LEU A 52 10.38 35.70 24.40
N GLY A 53 10.64 36.91 24.90
CA GLY A 53 9.71 37.68 25.73
C GLY A 53 8.62 38.44 24.96
N ASP A 54 8.60 38.42 23.62
CA ASP A 54 7.56 39.09 22.82
C ASP A 54 6.22 38.33 22.88
N ASN A 55 5.10 39.04 22.70
CA ASN A 55 3.78 38.42 22.69
C ASN A 55 3.46 37.71 21.36
N ASP A 56 4.18 38.03 20.28
CA ASP A 56 3.95 37.46 18.96
C ASP A 56 4.68 36.12 18.78
N ILE A 57 3.95 35.09 18.34
CA ILE A 57 4.49 33.74 18.17
C ILE A 57 5.61 33.66 17.13
N ASN A 58 5.54 34.44 16.06
CA ASN A 58 6.56 34.43 15.00
C ASN A 58 7.84 35.10 15.47
N VAL A 59 7.71 36.15 16.31
CA VAL A 59 8.86 36.80 16.95
C VAL A 59 9.55 35.87 17.93
N ARG A 60 8.79 35.17 18.78
CA ARG A 60 9.34 34.15 19.69
C ARG A 60 10.01 33.01 18.94
N PHE A 61 9.39 32.51 17.87
CA PHE A 61 9.98 31.47 17.02
C PHE A 61 11.30 31.94 16.39
N PHE A 62 11.36 33.19 15.91
CA PHE A 62 12.61 33.75 15.42
C PHE A 62 13.68 33.89 16.51
N GLY A 63 13.29 34.21 17.75
CA GLY A 63 14.16 34.17 18.92
C GLY A 63 14.77 32.78 19.14
N ALA A 64 13.93 31.73 19.17
CA ALA A 64 14.38 30.34 19.28
C ALA A 64 15.30 29.91 18.12
N LEU A 65 14.94 30.24 16.88
CA LEU A 65 15.77 29.98 15.69
C LEU A 65 17.13 30.68 15.79
N THR A 66 17.17 31.88 16.39
CA THR A 66 18.41 32.60 16.62
C THR A 66 19.32 31.84 17.58
N PHE A 67 18.80 31.24 18.66
CA PHE A 67 19.58 30.35 19.52
C PHE A 67 20.14 29.14 18.75
N THR A 68 19.36 28.52 17.85
CA THR A 68 19.85 27.42 16.99
C THR A 68 21.03 27.88 16.13
N VAL A 69 20.92 29.04 15.47
CA VAL A 69 22.01 29.59 14.64
C VAL A 69 23.24 29.90 15.48
N LYS A 70 23.06 30.42 16.70
CA LYS A 70 24.17 30.71 17.62
C LYS A 70 24.84 29.44 18.13
N LEU A 71 24.09 28.42 18.55
CA LEU A 71 24.65 27.12 18.97
C LEU A 71 25.46 26.45 17.85
N ASN A 72 24.96 26.50 16.60
CA ASN A 72 25.64 25.88 15.47
C ASN A 72 26.93 26.61 15.05
N ASN A 73 26.99 27.95 15.19
CA ASN A 73 28.16 28.74 14.79
C ASN A 73 29.19 28.92 15.93
N ASP A 74 28.71 29.06 17.16
CA ASP A 74 29.54 29.40 18.33
C ASP A 74 29.76 28.20 19.26
N GLY A 75 29.14 27.04 19.03
CA GLY A 75 29.10 25.91 19.99
C GLY A 75 30.45 25.28 20.35
N SER A 76 31.54 25.59 19.63
CA SER A 76 32.91 25.22 20.02
C SER A 76 33.56 26.19 21.01
N VAL A 77 32.96 27.36 21.23
CA VAL A 77 33.43 28.38 22.16
C VAL A 77 32.80 28.09 23.53
N GLN A 78 33.60 27.55 24.46
CA GLN A 78 33.16 27.32 25.83
C GLN A 78 32.72 28.65 26.46
N HIS A 79 31.41 28.83 26.66
CA HIS A 79 30.88 29.97 27.39
C HIS A 79 31.01 29.69 28.90
N PRO A 80 31.58 30.59 29.72
CA PRO A 80 31.83 30.36 31.16
C PRO A 80 30.57 30.12 32.01
N THR A 81 29.38 30.40 31.46
CA THR A 81 28.09 30.31 32.15
C THR A 81 27.47 28.92 32.17
N LEU A 82 28.09 27.93 31.51
CA LEU A 82 27.70 26.51 31.57
C LEU A 82 28.54 25.70 32.58
N MET A 83 29.31 26.36 33.44
CA MET A 83 30.07 25.70 34.50
C MET A 83 29.19 25.40 35.72
N ASP A 84 29.34 24.17 36.19
CA ASP A 84 28.82 23.56 37.41
C ASP A 84 27.32 23.22 37.41
N VAL A 85 26.91 22.36 36.47
CA VAL A 85 25.81 21.43 36.79
C VAL A 85 26.41 20.43 37.77
N GLU A 86 26.19 20.64 39.08
CA GLU A 86 26.51 19.62 40.09
C GLU A 86 25.89 18.30 39.63
N ALA A 87 26.67 17.21 39.68
CA ALA A 87 26.16 15.89 39.31
C ALA A 87 24.92 15.60 40.16
N ILE A 88 23.75 15.58 39.53
CA ILE A 88 22.50 15.24 40.18
C ILE A 88 22.62 13.78 40.58
N THR A 89 22.71 13.52 41.88
CA THR A 89 22.83 12.16 42.44
C THR A 89 21.47 11.51 42.69
N THR A 90 20.40 12.29 42.57
CA THR A 90 19.00 11.87 42.68
C THR A 90 18.60 11.10 41.43
N SER A 91 17.84 10.02 41.59
CA SER A 91 17.33 9.25 40.45
C SER A 91 16.33 10.05 39.63
N THR A 92 16.25 9.77 38.33
CA THR A 92 15.29 10.42 37.43
C THR A 92 13.86 10.18 37.91
N GLU A 93 13.53 8.98 38.38
CA GLU A 93 12.21 8.65 38.93
C GLU A 93 11.81 9.53 40.12
N GLU A 94 12.74 9.86 41.02
CA GLU A 94 12.49 10.75 42.15
C GLU A 94 12.30 12.21 41.71
N LEU A 95 13.04 12.65 40.69
CA LEU A 95 12.89 14.00 40.13
C LEU A 95 11.53 14.18 39.46
N LEU A 96 11.08 13.17 38.71
CA LEU A 96 9.81 13.21 37.97
C LEU A 96 8.60 13.45 38.89
N GLN A 97 8.62 12.93 40.12
CA GLN A 97 7.55 13.16 41.09
C GLN A 97 7.38 14.64 41.48
N GLY A 98 8.43 15.45 41.35
CA GLY A 98 8.41 16.88 41.66
C GLY A 98 8.06 17.77 40.47
N LEU A 99 7.94 17.22 39.26
CA LEU A 99 7.69 18.00 38.04
C LEU A 99 6.20 18.21 37.78
N SER A 100 5.87 19.41 37.29
CA SER A 100 4.57 19.68 36.71
C SER A 100 4.40 19.01 35.34
N THR A 101 3.15 18.86 34.89
CA THR A 101 2.84 18.36 33.54
C THR A 101 3.61 19.05 32.43
N HIS A 102 3.65 20.37 32.43
CA HIS A 102 4.36 21.11 31.40
C HIS A 102 5.87 20.85 31.41
N GLN A 103 6.46 20.58 32.58
CA GLN A 103 7.89 20.35 32.70
C GLN A 103 8.28 18.98 32.16
N TYR A 104 7.61 17.90 32.58
CA TYR A 104 7.99 16.57 32.06
C TYR A 104 7.55 16.38 30.59
N VAL A 105 6.46 17.01 30.13
CA VAL A 105 6.11 17.03 28.69
C VAL A 105 7.18 17.75 27.87
N ALA A 106 7.70 18.88 28.36
CA ALA A 106 8.81 19.56 27.69
C ALA A 106 10.09 18.70 27.67
N LEU A 107 10.34 17.92 28.73
CA LEU A 107 11.43 16.95 28.74
C LEU A 107 11.21 15.84 27.71
N LEU A 108 9.98 15.35 27.52
CA LEU A 108 9.68 14.35 26.49
C LEU A 108 9.98 14.88 25.09
N TRP A 109 9.56 16.11 24.78
CA TRP A 109 9.87 16.76 23.51
C TRP A 109 11.38 16.95 23.30
N PHE A 110 12.10 17.36 24.34
CA PHE A 110 13.54 17.49 24.30
C PHE A 110 14.22 16.14 24.03
N THR A 111 13.81 15.10 24.76
CA THR A 111 14.34 13.74 24.65
C THR A 111 14.04 13.11 23.29
N ALA A 112 12.86 13.36 22.72
CA ALA A 112 12.51 12.93 21.35
C ALA A 112 13.39 13.66 20.32
N SER A 113 13.47 14.99 20.42
CA SER A 113 14.29 15.81 19.52
C SER A 113 15.78 15.42 19.58
N LEU A 114 16.28 15.04 20.76
CA LEU A 114 17.64 14.56 20.93
C LEU A 114 17.90 13.28 20.12
N ALA A 115 17.00 12.29 20.20
CA ALA A 115 17.12 11.07 19.41
C ALA A 115 17.02 11.34 17.90
N ASP A 116 16.13 12.24 17.48
CA ASP A 116 16.02 12.67 16.07
C ASP A 116 17.31 13.33 15.55
N GLU A 117 17.87 14.27 16.31
CA GLU A 117 19.12 14.93 15.92
C GLU A 117 20.29 13.95 15.91
N MET A 118 20.35 13.03 16.88
CA MET A 118 21.36 11.97 16.90
C MET A 118 21.20 10.98 15.74
N THR A 119 19.99 10.75 15.24
CA THR A 119 19.74 9.92 14.05
C THR A 119 20.33 10.56 12.79
N LYS A 120 20.26 11.89 12.68
CA LYS A 120 20.85 12.66 11.56
C LYS A 120 22.39 12.71 11.60
N MET A 121 22.99 12.52 12.77
CA MET A 121 24.44 12.49 12.94
C MET A 121 24.97 11.09 12.62
N GLU A 122 25.28 10.82 11.35
CA GLU A 122 25.94 9.56 10.96
C GLU A 122 27.27 9.37 11.73
N TYR A 123 27.72 8.11 11.85
CA TYR A 123 29.06 7.71 12.36
C TYR A 123 30.21 8.24 11.49
N SER A 124 30.35 9.57 11.43
CA SER A 124 31.35 10.31 10.68
C SER A 124 32.44 10.76 11.64
N GLY A 125 33.19 9.78 12.14
CA GLY A 125 34.41 9.98 12.90
C GLY A 125 34.28 9.90 14.43
N PRO A 126 35.41 10.07 15.15
CA PRO A 126 35.50 9.76 16.58
C PRO A 126 34.63 10.63 17.49
N LYS A 127 34.31 11.85 17.06
CA LYS A 127 33.47 12.78 17.84
C LYS A 127 32.01 12.30 17.88
N HIS A 128 31.43 11.98 16.73
CA HIS A 128 30.05 11.49 16.65
C HIS A 128 29.92 10.13 17.33
N ALA A 129 30.92 9.25 17.16
CA ALA A 129 30.95 7.98 17.88
C ALA A 129 30.89 8.14 19.41
N ARG A 130 31.58 9.14 19.98
CA ARG A 130 31.49 9.45 21.42
C ARG A 130 30.10 9.97 21.82
N LEU A 131 29.47 10.78 20.97
CA LEU A 131 28.11 11.26 21.24
C LEU A 131 27.11 10.11 21.27
N HIS A 132 27.18 9.15 20.33
CA HIS A 132 26.30 7.97 20.37
C HIS A 132 26.49 7.12 21.64
N VAL A 133 27.73 6.99 22.14
CA VAL A 133 28.01 6.31 23.41
C VAL A 133 27.45 7.08 24.60
N GLN A 134 27.47 8.42 24.55
CA GLN A 134 26.83 9.24 25.58
C GLN A 134 25.31 9.08 25.53
N THR A 135 24.69 9.22 24.35
CA THR A 135 23.24 9.04 24.15
C THR A 135 22.75 7.67 24.60
N GLU A 136 23.54 6.61 24.40
CA GLU A 136 23.27 5.29 24.94
C GLU A 136 23.27 5.26 26.47
N GLY A 137 24.15 6.01 27.13
CA GLY A 137 24.16 6.15 28.59
C GLY A 137 22.91 6.83 29.15
N GLU A 138 22.27 7.69 28.36
CA GLU A 138 21.06 8.45 28.75
C GLU A 138 19.76 7.64 28.57
N ILE A 139 19.80 6.43 27.97
CA ILE A 139 18.58 5.67 27.68
C ILE A 139 17.78 5.31 28.94
N GLY A 140 18.46 5.11 30.07
CA GLY A 140 17.80 4.83 31.35
C GLY A 140 16.87 5.96 31.77
N ASP A 141 17.34 7.20 31.68
CA ASP A 141 16.59 8.40 32.05
C ASP A 141 15.45 8.68 31.05
N ALA A 142 15.71 8.48 29.76
CA ALA A 142 14.68 8.57 28.72
C ALA A 142 13.55 7.56 28.97
N VAL A 143 13.89 6.30 29.28
CA VAL A 143 12.92 5.24 29.57
C VAL A 143 12.14 5.52 30.86
N ALA A 144 12.79 6.01 31.92
CA ALA A 144 12.12 6.40 33.16
C ALA A 144 11.08 7.52 32.92
N LEU A 145 11.45 8.53 32.13
CA LEU A 145 10.56 9.63 31.73
C LEU A 145 9.37 9.15 30.90
N MET A 146 9.60 8.30 29.88
CA MET A 146 8.53 7.73 29.05
C MET A 146 7.58 6.88 29.90
N ARG A 147 8.12 5.99 30.74
CA ARG A 147 7.30 5.12 31.61
C ARG A 147 6.43 5.93 32.56
N PHE A 148 6.99 6.96 33.17
CA PHE A 148 6.24 7.85 34.06
C PHE A 148 5.01 8.43 33.35
N ALA A 149 5.20 8.97 32.14
CA ALA A 149 4.12 9.54 31.34
C ALA A 149 3.10 8.48 30.82
N MET A 150 3.54 7.27 30.49
CA MET A 150 2.67 6.18 30.01
C MET A 150 1.84 5.52 31.13
N SER A 151 2.32 5.53 32.38
CA SER A 151 1.71 4.80 33.51
C SER A 151 0.35 5.34 34.01
N GLY A 152 -0.26 6.31 33.31
CA GLY A 152 -1.62 6.80 33.56
C GLY A 152 -1.79 7.69 34.80
N GLN A 153 -0.74 7.92 35.59
CA GLN A 153 -0.77 8.86 36.73
C GLN A 153 -0.67 10.33 36.30
N SER A 154 -0.42 10.58 35.02
CA SER A 154 -0.02 11.88 34.49
C SER A 154 -0.56 12.11 33.07
N ASN A 155 -0.73 13.39 32.68
CA ASN A 155 -1.08 13.76 31.30
C ASN A 155 0.12 13.57 30.35
N GLY A 156 -0.10 13.45 29.05
CA GLY A 156 0.96 13.36 28.02
C GLY A 156 1.39 11.95 27.55
N PRO A 157 0.49 10.94 27.51
CA PRO A 157 0.84 9.62 26.94
C PRO A 157 1.18 9.70 25.44
N SER A 158 0.55 10.60 24.68
CA SER A 158 0.83 10.81 23.25
C SER A 158 2.27 11.28 23.02
N GLU A 159 2.74 12.24 23.82
CA GLU A 159 4.13 12.71 23.76
C GLU A 159 5.12 11.62 24.17
N ALA A 160 4.74 10.75 25.11
CA ALA A 160 5.56 9.62 25.52
C ALA A 160 5.65 8.56 24.43
N LEU A 161 4.53 8.23 23.76
CA LEU A 161 4.47 7.33 22.61
C LEU A 161 5.31 7.85 21.44
N HIS A 162 5.20 9.15 21.13
CA HIS A 162 6.03 9.77 20.12
C HIS A 162 7.52 9.69 20.49
N CYS A 163 7.88 10.04 21.72
CA CYS A 163 9.26 9.93 22.21
C CYS A 163 9.78 8.50 22.10
N PHE A 164 8.99 7.51 22.51
CA PHE A 164 9.31 6.09 22.40
C PHE A 164 9.56 5.66 20.94
N SER A 165 8.67 6.03 20.01
CA SER A 165 8.82 5.74 18.58
C SER A 165 10.09 6.35 17.99
N THR A 166 10.40 7.61 18.33
CA THR A 166 11.62 8.29 17.88
C THR A 166 12.88 7.58 18.38
N TRP A 167 12.89 7.15 19.64
CA TRP A 167 14.01 6.40 20.20
C TRP A 167 14.17 5.01 19.59
N ALA A 168 13.06 4.34 19.26
CA ALA A 168 13.10 3.04 18.58
C ALA A 168 13.64 3.17 17.15
N THR A 169 13.23 4.22 16.44
CA THR A 169 13.76 4.58 15.11
C THR A 169 15.26 4.87 15.16
N TYR A 170 15.73 5.63 16.16
CA TYR A 170 17.17 5.87 16.38
C TYR A 170 17.92 4.56 16.71
N ALA A 171 17.34 3.71 17.55
CA ALA A 171 17.96 2.46 17.99
C ALA A 171 18.19 1.48 16.83
N GLN A 172 17.29 1.45 15.83
CA GLN A 172 17.34 0.49 14.73
C GLN A 172 18.69 0.43 14.01
N PRO A 173 19.24 1.52 13.45
CA PRO A 173 20.57 1.48 12.83
C PRO A 173 21.72 1.50 13.85
N MET A 174 21.51 2.04 15.06
CA MET A 174 22.61 2.36 15.99
C MET A 174 22.93 1.24 16.98
N TRP A 175 21.95 0.41 17.34
CA TRP A 175 22.06 -0.63 18.37
C TRP A 175 22.00 -2.12 17.92
N PRO A 176 22.30 -2.53 16.67
CA PRO A 176 22.35 -3.96 16.31
C PRO A 176 23.23 -4.85 17.21
N GLY A 177 24.26 -4.26 17.85
CA GLY A 177 25.17 -4.96 18.76
C GLY A 177 25.03 -4.57 20.23
N LYS A 178 23.92 -3.92 20.63
CA LYS A 178 23.73 -3.34 21.97
C LYS A 178 22.45 -3.86 22.64
N PRO A 179 22.42 -5.15 23.04
CA PRO A 179 21.22 -5.78 23.55
C PRO A 179 20.70 -5.15 24.85
N ASP A 180 21.60 -4.67 25.73
CA ASP A 180 21.19 -4.08 27.01
C ASP A 180 20.44 -2.75 26.82
N ALA A 181 20.94 -1.88 25.94
CA ALA A 181 20.28 -0.60 25.62
C ALA A 181 18.94 -0.84 24.91
N LEU A 182 18.89 -1.81 23.99
CA LEU A 182 17.67 -2.21 23.32
C LEU A 182 16.64 -2.79 24.31
N ALA A 183 17.08 -3.62 25.26
CA ALA A 183 16.22 -4.20 26.28
C ALA A 183 15.58 -3.15 27.19
N CYS A 184 16.27 -2.06 27.50
CA CYS A 184 15.69 -0.92 28.23
C CYS A 184 14.47 -0.35 27.49
N LEU A 185 14.59 -0.14 26.18
CA LEU A 185 13.52 0.42 25.35
C LEU A 185 12.40 -0.60 25.10
N GLN A 186 12.74 -1.86 24.81
CA GLN A 186 11.78 -2.96 24.70
C GLN A 186 10.99 -3.17 26.00
N GLY A 187 11.59 -2.86 27.16
CA GLY A 187 10.93 -2.87 28.46
C GLY A 187 9.77 -1.87 28.60
N LEU A 188 9.58 -0.93 27.66
CA LEU A 188 8.41 -0.04 27.59
C LEU A 188 7.26 -0.62 26.77
N LEU A 189 7.47 -1.71 26.01
CA LEU A 189 6.40 -2.31 25.20
C LEU A 189 5.14 -2.62 26.02
N PRO A 190 5.21 -3.21 27.23
CA PRO A 190 4.00 -3.43 28.03
C PRO A 190 3.28 -2.13 28.42
N ASP A 191 4.03 -1.07 28.74
CA ASP A 191 3.47 0.24 29.09
C ASP A 191 2.77 0.87 27.88
N ALA A 192 3.41 0.83 26.70
CA ALA A 192 2.83 1.30 25.45
C ALA A 192 1.61 0.46 25.01
N MET A 193 1.65 -0.86 25.21
CA MET A 193 0.53 -1.75 24.89
C MET A 193 -0.71 -1.45 25.75
N ASN A 194 -0.53 -1.06 27.02
CA ASN A 194 -1.65 -0.64 27.86
C ASN A 194 -2.37 0.59 27.30
N LEU A 195 -1.68 1.44 26.54
CA LEU A 195 -2.27 2.63 25.91
C LEU A 195 -3.14 2.29 24.69
N LEU A 196 -3.00 1.09 24.10
CA LEU A 196 -3.94 0.60 23.08
C LEU A 196 -5.36 0.42 23.65
N MET A 197 -5.48 0.22 24.97
CA MET A 197 -6.76 0.10 25.68
C MET A 197 -7.33 1.45 26.15
N SER A 198 -6.61 2.55 25.92
CA SER A 198 -6.98 3.88 26.43
C SER A 198 -7.73 4.68 25.38
N GLU A 199 -8.98 5.06 25.66
CA GLU A 199 -9.82 5.85 24.74
C GLU A 199 -9.15 7.14 24.24
N ASN A 200 -8.26 7.75 25.04
CA ASN A 200 -7.60 9.00 24.69
C ASN A 200 -6.30 8.82 23.88
N SER A 201 -5.76 7.61 23.79
CA SER A 201 -4.41 7.36 23.25
C SER A 201 -4.34 6.15 22.33
N GLU A 202 -5.45 5.45 22.12
CA GLU A 202 -5.54 4.28 21.25
C GLU A 202 -5.03 4.59 19.84
N GLY A 203 -5.49 5.68 19.21
CA GLY A 203 -5.08 6.03 17.85
C GLY A 203 -3.58 6.31 17.70
N ASP A 204 -3.00 7.06 18.65
CA ASP A 204 -1.56 7.33 18.67
C ASP A 204 -0.76 6.04 18.92
N ALA A 205 -1.24 5.18 19.83
CA ALA A 205 -0.62 3.91 20.13
C ALA A 205 -0.65 2.98 18.91
N LEU A 206 -1.81 2.82 18.25
CA LEU A 206 -1.95 2.04 17.03
C LEU A 206 -0.95 2.50 15.96
N THR A 207 -0.86 3.82 15.72
CA THR A 207 0.08 4.41 14.76
C THR A 207 1.53 4.00 15.08
N VAL A 208 1.96 4.14 16.34
CA VAL A 208 3.32 3.75 16.76
C VAL A 208 3.57 2.25 16.57
N PHE A 209 2.61 1.38 16.91
CA PHE A 209 2.80 -0.06 16.74
C PHE A 209 2.80 -0.47 15.26
N ILE A 210 1.97 0.14 14.42
CA ILE A 210 2.00 -0.05 12.97
C ILE A 210 3.39 0.29 12.43
N ASP A 211 3.86 1.51 12.70
CA ASP A 211 5.16 2.00 12.23
C ASP A 211 6.31 1.07 12.66
N LEU A 212 6.31 0.61 13.92
CA LEU A 212 7.35 -0.29 14.43
C LEU A 212 7.29 -1.68 13.82
N LEU A 213 6.10 -2.24 13.60
CA LEU A 213 5.92 -3.56 12.99
C LEU A 213 6.41 -3.56 11.53
N GLU A 214 6.12 -2.48 10.79
CA GLU A 214 6.52 -2.31 9.39
C GLU A 214 8.01 -2.01 9.23
N SER A 215 8.54 -1.08 10.04
CA SER A 215 9.91 -0.59 9.86
C SER A 215 10.96 -1.38 10.62
N TYR A 216 10.65 -1.94 11.79
CA TYR A 216 11.61 -2.56 12.69
C TYR A 216 11.05 -3.80 13.41
N THR A 217 10.54 -4.77 12.66
CA THR A 217 9.91 -5.98 13.21
C THR A 217 10.76 -6.73 14.24
N SER A 218 12.09 -6.77 14.07
CA SER A 218 13.02 -7.43 15.01
C SER A 218 13.15 -6.72 16.37
N PHE A 219 12.55 -5.54 16.52
CA PHE A 219 12.35 -4.87 17.81
C PHE A 219 11.46 -5.68 18.74
N PHE A 220 10.54 -6.49 18.20
CA PHE A 220 9.64 -7.32 19.00
C PHE A 220 10.23 -8.71 19.21
N ASP A 221 10.36 -9.12 20.47
CA ASP A 221 10.62 -10.52 20.78
C ASP A 221 9.36 -11.38 20.63
N ALA A 222 9.53 -12.71 20.70
CA ALA A 222 8.41 -13.63 20.59
C ALA A 222 7.33 -13.39 21.66
N GLN A 223 7.73 -13.02 22.88
CA GLN A 223 6.76 -12.81 23.96
C GLN A 223 5.86 -11.60 23.68
N ASN A 224 6.42 -10.50 23.17
CA ASN A 224 5.65 -9.31 22.84
C ASN A 224 4.78 -9.53 21.60
N LEU A 225 5.25 -10.26 20.60
CA LEU A 225 4.40 -10.68 19.48
C LEU A 225 3.23 -11.56 19.93
N ASP A 226 3.42 -12.44 20.93
CA ASP A 226 2.34 -13.23 21.51
C ASP A 226 1.32 -12.36 22.27
N ARG A 227 1.79 -11.34 23.00
CA ARG A 227 0.91 -10.39 23.67
C ARG A 227 0.08 -9.57 22.68
N LEU A 228 0.67 -9.15 21.56
CA LEU A 228 -0.06 -8.45 20.50
C LEU A 228 -1.11 -9.37 19.86
N ALA A 229 -0.80 -10.65 19.64
CA ALA A 229 -1.81 -11.62 19.21
C ALA A 229 -2.95 -11.77 20.22
N GLN A 230 -2.63 -11.80 21.52
CA GLN A 230 -3.64 -11.87 22.57
C GLN A 230 -4.55 -10.64 22.54
N PHE A 231 -3.97 -9.44 22.43
CA PHE A 231 -4.72 -8.19 22.30
C PHE A 231 -5.62 -8.20 21.04
N LEU A 232 -5.10 -8.63 19.89
CA LEU A 232 -5.88 -8.81 18.66
C LEU A 232 -7.02 -9.82 18.84
N GLY A 233 -6.81 -10.91 19.58
CA GLY A 233 -7.83 -11.94 19.78
C GLY A 233 -8.91 -11.55 20.78
N GLU A 234 -8.53 -10.91 21.88
CA GLU A 234 -9.41 -10.65 23.03
C GLU A 234 -10.10 -9.28 22.95
N VAL A 235 -9.50 -8.29 22.28
CA VAL A 235 -9.98 -6.91 22.27
C VAL A 235 -10.31 -6.42 20.88
N GLU A 236 -9.32 -6.31 19.99
CA GLU A 236 -9.53 -5.68 18.67
C GLU A 236 -10.32 -6.57 17.72
N GLY A 237 -10.13 -7.88 17.78
CA GLY A 237 -10.85 -8.82 16.94
C GLY A 237 -12.37 -8.72 17.10
N PRO A 238 -12.91 -8.79 18.33
CA PRO A 238 -14.34 -8.56 18.58
C PRO A 238 -14.85 -7.17 18.14
N ARG A 239 -14.05 -6.10 18.34
CA ARG A 239 -14.40 -4.74 17.91
C ARG A 239 -14.49 -4.65 16.39
N LEU A 240 -13.47 -5.14 15.70
CA LEU A 240 -13.41 -5.18 14.24
C LEU A 240 -14.51 -6.06 13.64
N GLN A 241 -14.83 -7.20 14.26
CA GLN A 241 -15.96 -8.03 13.82
C GLN A 241 -17.31 -7.32 13.97
N THR A 242 -17.48 -6.54 15.04
CA THR A 242 -18.69 -5.72 15.24
C THR A 242 -18.77 -4.65 14.16
N HIS A 243 -17.68 -3.94 13.91
CA HIS A 243 -17.56 -2.96 12.82
C HIS A 243 -17.90 -3.57 11.45
N LEU A 244 -17.28 -4.71 11.11
CA LEU A 244 -17.52 -5.41 9.85
C LEU A 244 -18.98 -5.86 9.69
N ALA A 245 -19.69 -6.13 10.78
CA ALA A 245 -21.10 -6.51 10.77
C ALA A 245 -22.04 -5.31 10.64
N GLU A 246 -21.69 -4.15 11.20
CA GLU A 246 -22.53 -2.95 11.25
C GLU A 246 -22.29 -2.02 10.06
N GLU A 247 -21.02 -1.79 9.71
CA GLU A 247 -20.59 -0.82 8.70
C GLU A 247 -19.95 -1.48 7.46
N GLY A 248 -19.70 -2.78 7.51
CA GLY A 248 -19.00 -3.48 6.44
C GLY A 248 -17.50 -3.24 6.47
N ALA A 249 -16.85 -3.35 5.31
CA ALA A 249 -15.40 -3.22 5.18
C ALA A 249 -14.92 -1.75 5.07
N SER A 250 -15.71 -0.80 5.56
CA SER A 250 -15.36 0.62 5.64
C SER A 250 -14.14 0.85 6.54
N HIS A 251 -13.55 2.05 6.45
CA HIS A 251 -12.39 2.45 7.23
C HIS A 251 -12.49 2.10 8.73
N HIS A 252 -11.44 1.48 9.27
CA HIS A 252 -11.29 1.23 10.72
C HIS A 252 -9.81 1.32 11.11
N GLY A 253 -9.48 2.11 12.12
CA GLY A 253 -8.09 2.39 12.51
C GLY A 253 -7.26 1.15 12.90
N ALA A 254 -7.90 0.10 13.42
CA ALA A 254 -7.23 -1.17 13.72
C ALA A 254 -6.94 -2.05 12.49
N GLY A 255 -7.52 -1.75 11.32
CA GLY A 255 -7.31 -2.52 10.09
C GLY A 255 -5.84 -2.59 9.67
N PRO A 256 -5.16 -1.44 9.48
CA PRO A 256 -3.72 -1.39 9.22
C PRO A 256 -2.88 -2.11 10.28
N PHE A 257 -3.28 -2.04 11.55
CA PHE A 257 -2.58 -2.73 12.64
C PHE A 257 -2.63 -4.27 12.51
N VAL A 258 -3.79 -4.83 12.14
CA VAL A 258 -3.92 -6.28 11.86
C VAL A 258 -3.02 -6.69 10.68
N ILE A 259 -2.93 -5.85 9.64
CA ILE A 259 -2.12 -6.09 8.45
C ILE A 259 -0.63 -6.04 8.78
N ALA A 260 -0.16 -4.96 9.43
CA ALA A 260 1.23 -4.79 9.85
C ALA A 260 1.68 -5.94 10.76
N TYR A 261 0.84 -6.34 11.72
CA TYR A 261 1.11 -7.50 12.57
C TYR A 261 1.17 -8.80 11.74
N GLY A 262 0.22 -9.02 10.84
CA GLY A 262 0.19 -10.19 9.97
C GLY A 262 1.44 -10.32 9.10
N ILE A 263 1.89 -9.22 8.50
CA ILE A 263 3.14 -9.16 7.71
C ILE A 263 4.34 -9.50 8.60
N ALA A 264 4.43 -8.90 9.79
CA ALA A 264 5.50 -9.15 10.75
C ALA A 264 5.64 -10.63 11.16
N VAL A 265 4.54 -11.39 11.19
CA VAL A 265 4.53 -12.82 11.56
C VAL A 265 4.13 -13.75 10.41
N VAL A 266 4.25 -13.30 9.15
CA VAL A 266 3.71 -14.02 7.99
C VAL A 266 4.27 -15.44 7.86
N GLN A 267 5.55 -15.65 8.15
CA GLN A 267 6.17 -16.97 8.11
C GLN A 267 5.59 -17.90 9.20
N ASP A 268 5.31 -17.38 10.40
CA ASP A 268 4.66 -18.16 11.47
C ASP A 268 3.24 -18.56 11.06
N ILE A 269 2.52 -17.66 10.41
CA ILE A 269 1.17 -17.90 9.89
C ILE A 269 1.18 -19.03 8.85
N ILE A 270 2.16 -19.04 7.95
CA ILE A 270 2.29 -20.03 6.88
C ILE A 270 2.72 -21.40 7.45
N GLU A 271 3.84 -21.45 8.16
CA GLU A 271 4.48 -22.71 8.57
C GLU A 271 3.81 -23.36 9.78
N ARG A 272 3.16 -22.55 10.64
CA ARG A 272 2.57 -22.98 11.91
C ARG A 272 1.11 -22.53 12.02
N PRO A 273 0.20 -23.09 11.21
CA PRO A 273 -1.20 -22.67 11.19
C PRO A 273 -1.95 -22.93 12.51
N ASP A 274 -1.52 -23.91 13.29
CA ASP A 274 -2.10 -24.21 14.62
C ASP A 274 -1.59 -23.28 15.74
N HIS A 275 -0.62 -22.41 15.45
CA HIS A 275 -0.08 -21.48 16.44
C HIS A 275 -1.14 -20.43 16.83
N PRO A 276 -1.21 -20.00 18.12
CA PRO A 276 -2.19 -19.00 18.56
C PRO A 276 -2.19 -17.71 17.73
N ARG A 277 -1.01 -17.23 17.30
CA ARG A 277 -0.89 -16.07 16.39
C ARG A 277 -1.67 -16.28 15.11
N SER A 278 -1.42 -17.39 14.42
CA SER A 278 -2.06 -17.76 13.16
C SER A 278 -3.56 -17.92 13.32
N GLN A 279 -4.00 -18.58 14.41
CA GLN A 279 -5.41 -18.80 14.72
C GLN A 279 -6.20 -17.51 15.01
N VAL A 280 -5.54 -16.44 15.45
CA VAL A 280 -6.17 -15.13 15.65
C VAL A 280 -6.11 -14.29 14.38
N THR A 281 -4.93 -14.19 13.76
CA THR A 281 -4.69 -13.22 12.68
C THR A 281 -5.36 -13.63 11.37
N MET A 282 -5.33 -14.91 10.99
CA MET A 282 -5.90 -15.36 9.71
C MET A 282 -7.41 -15.14 9.59
N PRO A 283 -8.24 -15.48 10.61
CA PRO A 283 -9.66 -15.17 10.55
C PRO A 283 -9.96 -13.67 10.45
N LEU A 284 -9.16 -12.81 11.09
CA LEU A 284 -9.35 -11.36 11.01
C LEU A 284 -9.08 -10.83 9.61
N LEU A 285 -7.95 -11.21 9.01
CA LEU A 285 -7.58 -10.82 7.64
C LEU A 285 -8.61 -11.31 6.61
N LEU A 286 -9.08 -12.56 6.74
CA LEU A 286 -10.14 -13.09 5.88
C LEU A 286 -11.47 -12.36 6.11
N SER A 287 -11.80 -11.99 7.36
CA SER A 287 -13.04 -11.26 7.66
C SER A 287 -13.01 -9.85 7.09
N MET A 288 -11.88 -9.15 7.15
CA MET A 288 -11.66 -7.85 6.51
C MET A 288 -11.84 -7.95 4.99
N LEU A 289 -11.19 -8.93 4.35
CA LEU A 289 -11.34 -9.18 2.91
C LEU A 289 -12.80 -9.49 2.51
N ARG A 290 -13.56 -10.17 3.39
CA ARG A 290 -14.94 -10.62 3.12
C ARG A 290 -16.01 -9.65 3.55
N GLY A 291 -15.67 -8.59 4.28
CA GLY A 291 -16.65 -7.64 4.82
C GLY A 291 -17.55 -7.10 3.70
N SER A 292 -18.78 -6.72 4.00
CA SER A 292 -19.68 -6.17 2.98
C SER A 292 -19.20 -4.82 2.47
N GLY A 293 -19.42 -4.51 1.21
CA GLY A 293 -18.99 -3.25 0.60
C GLY A 293 -18.39 -3.49 -0.78
N TYR A 294 -18.28 -2.41 -1.56
CA TYR A 294 -17.61 -2.40 -2.85
C TYR A 294 -16.29 -1.66 -2.73
N PRO A 295 -15.16 -2.25 -3.18
CA PRO A 295 -13.85 -1.65 -3.04
C PRO A 295 -13.79 -0.19 -3.48
N GLY A 296 -13.18 0.66 -2.66
CA GLY A 296 -13.24 2.11 -2.72
C GLY A 296 -13.60 2.68 -1.34
N ASP A 297 -14.27 3.83 -1.29
CA ASP A 297 -14.58 4.50 -0.03
C ASP A 297 -15.51 3.66 0.89
N ASP A 298 -16.39 2.84 0.33
CA ASP A 298 -17.30 1.93 1.07
C ASP A 298 -16.60 0.67 1.63
N ASP A 299 -15.38 0.39 1.15
CA ASP A 299 -14.64 -0.83 1.43
C ASP A 299 -13.14 -0.60 1.23
N GLU A 300 -12.56 0.04 2.24
CA GLU A 300 -11.13 0.31 2.30
C GLU A 300 -10.37 -0.91 2.83
N LEU A 301 -10.96 -1.65 3.77
CA LEU A 301 -10.28 -2.76 4.45
C LEU A 301 -9.94 -3.90 3.49
N SER A 302 -10.81 -4.25 2.53
CA SER A 302 -10.46 -5.34 1.59
C SER A 302 -9.28 -4.95 0.70
N GLY A 303 -9.21 -3.68 0.26
CA GLY A 303 -8.09 -3.15 -0.51
C GLY A 303 -6.79 -3.19 0.29
N LEU A 304 -6.81 -2.73 1.54
CA LEU A 304 -5.63 -2.77 2.41
C LEU A 304 -5.12 -4.21 2.63
N THR A 305 -6.00 -5.22 2.72
CA THR A 305 -5.53 -6.61 2.90
C THR A 305 -4.75 -7.16 1.71
N ILE A 306 -4.84 -6.56 0.50
CA ILE A 306 -4.09 -7.03 -0.68
C ILE A 306 -2.58 -7.02 -0.42
N GLU A 307 -2.07 -6.04 0.33
CA GLU A 307 -0.67 -5.97 0.70
C GLU A 307 -0.22 -7.23 1.47
N PHE A 308 -0.96 -7.60 2.52
CA PHE A 308 -0.70 -8.84 3.24
C PHE A 308 -0.75 -10.07 2.33
N TRP A 309 -1.76 -10.17 1.45
CA TRP A 309 -1.89 -11.34 0.57
C TRP A 309 -0.80 -11.43 -0.49
N ASN A 310 -0.25 -10.30 -0.95
CA ASN A 310 0.94 -10.26 -1.78
C ASN A 310 2.14 -10.81 -1.00
N THR A 311 2.44 -10.27 0.18
CA THR A 311 3.55 -10.75 1.02
C THR A 311 3.39 -12.24 1.39
N TYR A 312 2.17 -12.67 1.69
CA TYR A 312 1.85 -14.08 1.95
C TYR A 312 2.17 -14.95 0.73
N THR A 313 1.73 -14.53 -0.46
CA THR A 313 1.96 -15.28 -1.70
C THR A 313 3.43 -15.34 -2.08
N GLU A 314 4.15 -14.23 -1.94
CA GLU A 314 5.60 -14.16 -2.14
C GLU A 314 6.32 -15.09 -1.17
N THR A 315 6.00 -15.02 0.13
CA THR A 315 6.61 -15.86 1.16
C THR A 315 6.33 -17.35 0.91
N VAL A 316 5.09 -17.73 0.57
CA VAL A 316 4.75 -19.13 0.22
C VAL A 316 5.54 -19.58 -1.00
N THR A 317 5.64 -18.74 -2.02
CA THR A 317 6.40 -19.03 -3.24
C THR A 317 7.87 -19.24 -2.92
N ASP A 318 8.49 -18.33 -2.18
CA ASP A 318 9.90 -18.41 -1.77
C ASP A 318 10.17 -19.67 -0.93
N LEU A 319 9.31 -19.99 0.04
CA LEU A 319 9.45 -21.21 0.85
C LEU A 319 9.29 -22.48 0.01
N CYS A 320 8.39 -22.50 -0.97
CA CYS A 320 8.17 -23.67 -1.82
C CYS A 320 9.29 -23.89 -2.85
N PHE A 321 9.92 -22.82 -3.36
CA PHE A 321 10.93 -22.90 -4.42
C PHE A 321 12.37 -22.74 -3.94
N SER A 322 12.60 -22.48 -2.64
CA SER A 322 13.92 -22.44 -2.03
C SER A 322 14.45 -23.81 -1.60
N GLU A 323 13.59 -24.80 -1.38
CA GLU A 323 14.02 -26.16 -1.02
C GLU A 323 14.41 -26.96 -2.29
N GLU A 324 15.66 -27.45 -2.34
CA GLU A 324 16.16 -28.31 -3.42
C GLU A 324 15.51 -29.71 -3.46
N ASP A 325 14.60 -30.02 -2.53
CA ASP A 325 13.95 -31.33 -2.39
C ASP A 325 12.49 -31.32 -2.90
N PRO A 326 12.21 -31.94 -4.07
CA PRO A 326 10.86 -32.04 -4.64
C PRO A 326 9.86 -32.80 -3.74
N SER A 327 10.32 -33.52 -2.71
CA SER A 327 9.44 -34.21 -1.76
C SER A 327 8.79 -33.29 -0.73
N GLY A 328 9.25 -32.04 -0.60
CA GLY A 328 8.73 -31.02 0.32
C GLY A 328 7.30 -30.56 0.00
N LEU A 329 6.82 -30.74 -1.24
CA LEU A 329 5.49 -30.29 -1.72
C LEU A 329 4.27 -30.92 -1.00
N HIS A 330 4.49 -31.90 -0.13
CA HIS A 330 3.45 -32.57 0.65
C HIS A 330 3.52 -32.31 2.16
N THR A 331 4.26 -31.28 2.59
CA THR A 331 4.26 -30.87 3.99
C THR A 331 2.87 -30.36 4.42
N PRO A 332 2.47 -30.54 5.69
CA PRO A 332 1.17 -30.07 6.18
C PRO A 332 0.92 -28.58 5.96
N TRP A 333 1.98 -27.76 6.08
CA TRP A 333 1.89 -26.32 5.90
C TRP A 333 1.62 -25.94 4.43
N ILE A 334 2.19 -26.64 3.44
CA ILE A 334 1.91 -26.37 2.01
C ILE A 334 0.46 -26.71 1.68
N ILE A 335 -0.05 -27.82 2.21
CA ILE A 335 -1.47 -28.20 2.01
C ILE A 335 -2.38 -27.10 2.58
N HIS A 336 -2.07 -26.62 3.78
CA HIS A 336 -2.81 -25.53 4.40
C HIS A 336 -2.70 -24.22 3.59
N ALA A 337 -1.49 -23.84 3.16
CA ALA A 337 -1.26 -22.66 2.36
C ALA A 337 -2.03 -22.70 1.04
N ARG A 338 -2.07 -23.85 0.34
CA ARG A 338 -2.92 -24.04 -0.85
C ARG A 338 -4.40 -23.81 -0.56
N GLN A 339 -4.91 -24.35 0.56
CA GLN A 339 -6.30 -24.16 0.96
C GLN A 339 -6.62 -22.69 1.21
N VAL A 340 -5.76 -22.00 1.97
CA VAL A 340 -5.87 -20.57 2.24
C VAL A 340 -5.82 -19.76 0.95
N SER A 341 -4.84 -19.99 0.08
CA SER A 341 -4.74 -19.27 -1.20
C SER A 341 -5.99 -19.47 -2.07
N HIS A 342 -6.57 -20.67 -2.11
CA HIS A 342 -7.85 -20.89 -2.80
C HIS A 342 -9.00 -20.11 -2.14
N GLU A 343 -9.06 -20.08 -0.81
CA GLU A 343 -10.07 -19.34 -0.05
C GLU A 343 -9.98 -17.82 -0.31
N VAL A 344 -8.76 -17.30 -0.49
CA VAL A 344 -8.47 -15.91 -0.83
C VAL A 344 -8.87 -15.62 -2.28
N VAL A 345 -8.50 -16.47 -3.24
CA VAL A 345 -8.95 -16.35 -4.64
C VAL A 345 -10.47 -16.30 -4.73
N ASP A 346 -11.17 -17.20 -4.02
CA ASP A 346 -12.64 -17.23 -4.01
C ASP A 346 -13.26 -15.98 -3.37
N SER A 347 -12.58 -15.38 -2.38
CA SER A 347 -13.05 -14.17 -1.70
C SER A 347 -12.83 -12.92 -2.57
N LEU A 348 -11.63 -12.77 -3.14
CA LEU A 348 -11.29 -11.71 -4.09
C LEU A 348 -12.16 -11.76 -5.34
N TRP A 349 -12.39 -12.95 -5.91
CA TRP A 349 -13.26 -13.13 -7.07
C TRP A 349 -14.68 -12.58 -6.84
N LYS A 350 -15.24 -12.75 -5.64
CA LYS A 350 -16.55 -12.16 -5.27
C LYS A 350 -16.49 -10.64 -5.19
N LYS A 351 -15.35 -10.07 -4.74
CA LYS A 351 -15.11 -8.63 -4.66
C LYS A 351 -14.90 -7.98 -6.04
N LEU A 352 -14.46 -8.74 -7.04
CA LEU A 352 -14.34 -8.28 -8.42
C LEU A 352 -15.68 -8.04 -9.14
N TYR A 353 -16.82 -8.38 -8.51
CA TYR A 353 -18.12 -8.22 -9.13
C TYR A 353 -18.41 -6.75 -9.45
N THR A 354 -18.42 -6.41 -10.74
CA THR A 354 -18.82 -5.09 -11.22
C THR A 354 -20.13 -4.66 -10.53
N PRO A 355 -20.16 -3.52 -9.80
CA PRO A 355 -21.35 -3.11 -9.06
C PRO A 355 -22.53 -2.83 -9.98
N PRO A 356 -23.78 -2.99 -9.51
CA PRO A 356 -24.97 -2.62 -10.27
C PRO A 356 -24.97 -1.13 -10.62
N GLY A 357 -25.50 -0.78 -11.79
CA GLY A 357 -25.59 0.61 -12.25
C GLY A 357 -26.41 1.54 -11.33
N SER A 358 -27.23 0.99 -10.44
CA SER A 358 -27.93 1.76 -9.40
C SER A 358 -27.00 2.27 -8.30
N ILE A 359 -25.91 1.55 -8.02
CA ILE A 359 -24.91 1.91 -7.01
C ILE A 359 -23.89 2.86 -7.63
N THR A 360 -23.36 2.51 -8.79
CA THR A 360 -22.33 3.31 -9.47
C THR A 360 -22.82 4.66 -9.98
N LYS A 361 -24.13 4.92 -9.96
CA LYS A 361 -24.72 6.20 -10.39
C LYS A 361 -24.36 7.32 -9.42
N ASP A 362 -24.27 7.00 -8.14
CA ASP A 362 -24.03 7.95 -7.06
C ASP A 362 -22.53 8.07 -6.73
N TRP A 363 -21.69 7.21 -7.33
CA TRP A 363 -20.23 7.24 -7.18
C TRP A 363 -19.62 8.53 -7.74
N GLY A 364 -18.76 9.15 -6.93
CA GLY A 364 -17.81 10.17 -7.35
C GLY A 364 -16.69 9.59 -8.21
N ASP A 365 -15.62 10.37 -8.39
CA ASP A 365 -14.45 9.92 -9.12
C ASP A 365 -13.53 9.06 -8.23
N SER A 366 -13.50 9.33 -6.92
CA SER A 366 -12.74 8.56 -5.91
C SER A 366 -13.16 7.10 -5.87
N GLU A 367 -14.46 6.82 -5.76
CA GLU A 367 -14.98 5.45 -5.64
C GLU A 367 -14.76 4.65 -6.93
N LYS A 368 -14.84 5.31 -8.09
CA LYS A 368 -14.54 4.68 -9.38
C LYS A 368 -13.06 4.33 -9.50
N GLU A 369 -12.19 5.23 -9.06
CA GLU A 369 -10.74 5.03 -9.05
C GLU A 369 -10.36 3.94 -8.05
N GLY A 370 -10.88 3.99 -6.82
CA GLY A 370 -10.67 2.96 -5.80
C GLY A 370 -11.06 1.56 -6.27
N PHE A 371 -12.23 1.40 -6.89
CA PHE A 371 -12.63 0.11 -7.46
C PHE A 371 -11.74 -0.33 -8.63
N ALA A 372 -11.30 0.60 -9.48
CA ALA A 372 -10.41 0.29 -10.60
C ALA A 372 -9.01 -0.15 -10.11
N THR A 373 -8.45 0.55 -9.12
CA THR A 373 -7.19 0.22 -8.46
C THR A 373 -7.28 -1.14 -7.80
N PHE A 374 -8.31 -1.39 -6.98
CA PHE A 374 -8.54 -2.69 -6.37
C PHE A 374 -8.57 -3.83 -7.40
N ARG A 375 -9.26 -3.63 -8.54
CA ARG A 375 -9.30 -4.63 -9.62
C ARG A 375 -7.93 -4.87 -10.22
N ALA A 376 -7.12 -3.83 -10.43
CA ALA A 376 -5.76 -3.95 -10.95
C ALA A 376 -4.86 -4.71 -9.97
N ASP A 377 -4.85 -4.31 -8.70
CA ASP A 377 -4.02 -4.93 -7.66
C ASP A 377 -4.41 -6.41 -7.45
N THR A 378 -5.72 -6.71 -7.51
CA THR A 378 -6.22 -8.10 -7.44
C THR A 378 -5.74 -8.94 -8.62
N THR A 379 -5.69 -8.38 -9.84
CA THR A 379 -5.21 -9.12 -11.01
C THR A 379 -3.72 -9.40 -10.95
N ASP A 380 -2.93 -8.49 -10.39
CA ASP A 380 -1.51 -8.70 -10.15
C ASP A 380 -1.31 -9.80 -9.11
N LEU A 381 -2.06 -9.76 -8.01
CA LEU A 381 -2.06 -10.82 -6.99
C LEU A 381 -2.48 -12.18 -7.57
N PHE A 382 -3.48 -12.22 -8.46
CA PHE A 382 -3.92 -13.47 -9.10
C PHE A 382 -2.81 -14.08 -9.97
N SER A 383 -2.05 -13.26 -10.68
CA SER A 383 -0.88 -13.70 -11.45
C SER A 383 0.18 -14.33 -10.54
N SER A 384 0.48 -13.69 -9.40
CA SER A 384 1.40 -14.22 -8.39
C SER A 384 0.90 -15.54 -7.77
N MET A 385 -0.38 -15.61 -7.39
CA MET A 385 -0.99 -16.81 -6.81
C MET A 385 -1.03 -17.98 -7.80
N TYR A 386 -1.18 -17.70 -9.10
CA TYR A 386 -1.22 -18.74 -10.13
C TYR A 386 0.11 -19.51 -10.23
N VAL A 387 1.26 -18.86 -9.98
CA VAL A 387 2.57 -19.53 -9.99
C VAL A 387 2.60 -20.72 -9.02
N PHE A 388 1.97 -20.56 -7.85
CA PHE A 388 1.88 -21.58 -6.82
C PHE A 388 0.71 -22.56 -7.04
N LEU A 389 -0.49 -22.06 -7.35
CA LEU A 389 -1.71 -22.86 -7.45
C LEU A 389 -1.87 -23.61 -8.78
N ARG A 390 -1.42 -23.01 -9.90
CA ARG A 390 -1.43 -23.57 -11.25
C ARG A 390 -2.80 -24.14 -11.66
N GLU A 391 -2.82 -25.41 -12.09
CA GLU A 391 -3.97 -26.09 -12.67
C GLU A 391 -5.21 -26.06 -11.75
N ASP A 392 -5.03 -26.11 -10.43
CA ASP A 392 -6.14 -26.09 -9.47
C ASP A 392 -6.91 -24.76 -9.53
N MET A 393 -6.19 -23.63 -9.67
CA MET A 393 -6.79 -22.31 -9.80
C MET A 393 -7.47 -22.15 -11.16
N LEU A 394 -6.81 -22.57 -12.25
CA LEU A 394 -7.38 -22.51 -13.61
C LEU A 394 -8.70 -23.30 -13.68
N THR A 395 -8.68 -24.55 -13.21
CA THR A 395 -9.84 -25.45 -13.25
C THR A 395 -11.01 -24.85 -12.48
N ARG A 396 -10.75 -24.26 -11.32
CA ARG A 396 -11.78 -23.60 -10.50
C ARG A 396 -12.39 -22.39 -11.22
N LEU A 397 -11.56 -21.48 -11.73
CA LEU A 397 -12.03 -20.27 -12.43
C LEU A 397 -12.84 -20.62 -13.69
N ILE A 398 -12.41 -21.64 -14.45
CA ILE A 398 -13.14 -22.13 -15.62
C ILE A 398 -14.49 -22.73 -15.23
N ASN A 399 -14.54 -23.58 -14.20
CA ASN A 399 -15.79 -24.19 -13.76
C ASN A 399 -16.83 -23.13 -13.36
N VAL A 400 -16.40 -22.11 -12.61
CA VAL A 400 -17.26 -21.00 -12.21
C VAL A 400 -17.69 -20.15 -13.42
N ALA A 401 -16.80 -19.91 -14.40
CA ALA A 401 -17.15 -19.19 -15.62
C ALA A 401 -18.21 -19.95 -16.45
N VAL A 402 -18.03 -21.27 -16.63
CA VAL A 402 -18.97 -22.13 -17.37
C VAL A 402 -20.34 -22.18 -16.68
N GLU A 403 -20.36 -22.32 -15.35
CA GLU A 403 -21.60 -22.29 -14.58
C GLU A 403 -22.30 -20.92 -14.67
N ALA A 404 -21.56 -19.83 -14.51
CA ALA A 404 -22.09 -18.47 -14.63
C ALA A 404 -22.65 -18.18 -16.04
N LEU A 405 -22.00 -18.71 -17.09
CA LEU A 405 -22.50 -18.62 -18.47
C LEU A 405 -23.82 -19.38 -18.63
N ARG A 406 -23.91 -20.61 -18.12
CA ARG A 406 -25.12 -21.44 -18.16
C ARG A 406 -26.29 -20.78 -17.44
N GLU A 407 -26.03 -20.17 -16.29
CA GLU A 407 -27.04 -19.50 -15.46
C GLU A 407 -27.34 -18.07 -15.88
N LYS A 408 -26.60 -17.54 -16.86
CA LYS A 408 -26.66 -16.12 -17.28
C LYS A 408 -26.40 -15.15 -16.12
N SER A 409 -25.56 -15.57 -15.17
CA SER A 409 -25.08 -14.75 -14.08
C SER A 409 -23.96 -13.83 -14.58
N TRP A 410 -24.36 -12.75 -15.27
CA TRP A 410 -23.41 -11.91 -16.01
C TRP A 410 -22.30 -11.30 -15.16
N ARG A 411 -22.57 -10.92 -13.92
CA ARG A 411 -21.55 -10.34 -13.02
C ARG A 411 -20.50 -11.38 -12.63
N ALA A 412 -20.94 -12.59 -12.29
CA ALA A 412 -20.06 -13.72 -11.98
C ALA A 412 -19.24 -14.13 -13.21
N LEU A 413 -19.88 -14.17 -14.38
CA LEU A 413 -19.20 -14.47 -15.65
C LEU A 413 -18.12 -13.43 -15.95
N GLU A 414 -18.45 -12.14 -15.82
CA GLU A 414 -17.50 -11.05 -16.08
C GLU A 414 -16.29 -11.09 -15.14
N ALA A 415 -16.52 -11.27 -13.83
CA ALA A 415 -15.44 -11.43 -12.87
C ALA A 415 -14.56 -12.64 -13.21
N SER A 416 -15.17 -13.78 -13.57
CA SER A 416 -14.41 -15.00 -13.93
C SER A 416 -13.56 -14.81 -15.19
N ILE A 417 -14.11 -14.20 -16.25
CA ILE A 417 -13.37 -13.91 -17.47
C ILE A 417 -12.26 -12.88 -17.19
N PHE A 418 -12.54 -11.87 -16.35
CA PHE A 418 -11.55 -10.87 -15.97
C PHE A 418 -10.36 -11.51 -15.23
N SER A 419 -10.64 -12.43 -14.30
CA SER A 419 -9.61 -13.21 -13.61
C SER A 419 -8.82 -14.12 -14.56
N LEU A 420 -9.49 -14.78 -15.51
CA LEU A 420 -8.83 -15.61 -16.52
C LEU A 420 -7.95 -14.78 -17.46
N ASN A 421 -8.35 -13.54 -17.77
CA ASN A 421 -7.53 -12.63 -18.58
C ASN A 421 -6.24 -12.22 -17.88
N ALA A 422 -6.28 -12.06 -16.55
CA ALA A 422 -5.10 -11.70 -15.75
C ALA A 422 -4.01 -12.78 -15.80
N ILE A 423 -4.41 -14.05 -15.71
CA ILE A 423 -3.48 -15.19 -15.71
C ILE A 423 -3.19 -15.75 -17.10
N ALA A 424 -3.62 -15.09 -18.17
CA ALA A 424 -3.59 -15.63 -19.53
C ALA A 424 -2.16 -15.97 -19.99
N ASP A 425 -1.19 -15.11 -19.72
CA ASP A 425 0.20 -15.33 -20.10
C ASP A 425 0.76 -16.60 -19.44
N ASN A 426 0.54 -16.78 -18.14
CA ASN A 426 0.98 -17.98 -17.42
C ASN A 426 0.24 -19.26 -17.87
N VAL A 427 -1.06 -19.15 -18.16
CA VAL A 427 -1.87 -20.29 -18.63
C VAL A 427 -1.41 -20.77 -20.01
N LEU A 428 -1.08 -19.83 -20.90
CA LEU A 428 -0.71 -20.13 -22.29
C LEU A 428 0.71 -20.70 -22.45
N GLU A 429 1.57 -20.55 -21.44
CA GLU A 429 2.89 -21.20 -21.41
C GLU A 429 2.78 -22.74 -21.28
N ASP A 430 1.72 -23.25 -20.63
CA ASP A 430 1.47 -24.68 -20.50
C ASP A 430 0.34 -25.17 -21.42
N GLN A 431 0.71 -25.89 -22.47
CA GLN A 431 -0.25 -26.48 -23.42
C GLN A 431 -1.21 -27.49 -22.76
N SER A 432 -0.86 -28.06 -21.60
CA SER A 432 -1.75 -28.97 -20.88
C SER A 432 -3.03 -28.26 -20.39
N SER A 433 -2.99 -26.93 -20.26
CA SER A 433 -4.12 -26.07 -19.89
C SER A 433 -5.24 -26.04 -20.94
N ASP A 434 -4.93 -26.33 -22.21
CA ASP A 434 -5.90 -26.23 -23.32
C ASP A 434 -7.13 -27.10 -23.09
N ARG A 435 -6.97 -28.27 -22.44
CA ARG A 435 -8.07 -29.18 -22.10
C ARG A 435 -9.14 -28.54 -21.22
N HIS A 436 -8.74 -27.61 -20.35
CA HIS A 436 -9.63 -26.90 -19.44
C HIS A 436 -10.31 -25.73 -20.15
N LEU A 437 -9.58 -24.99 -20.97
CA LEU A 437 -10.11 -23.87 -21.76
C LEU A 437 -11.17 -24.30 -22.78
N THR A 438 -11.06 -25.54 -23.27
CA THR A 438 -11.97 -26.12 -24.25
C THR A 438 -13.44 -26.00 -23.82
N SER A 439 -13.79 -26.26 -22.55
CA SER A 439 -15.19 -26.19 -22.10
C SER A 439 -15.81 -24.78 -22.16
N LEU A 440 -14.98 -23.73 -22.18
CA LEU A 440 -15.42 -22.34 -22.26
C LEU A 440 -15.50 -21.85 -23.72
N PHE A 441 -14.58 -22.30 -24.57
CA PHE A 441 -14.40 -21.82 -25.94
C PHE A 441 -15.01 -22.70 -27.04
N GLN A 442 -15.49 -23.90 -26.71
CA GLN A 442 -16.20 -24.78 -27.64
C GLN A 442 -17.36 -24.07 -28.37
N SER A 443 -17.73 -24.57 -29.56
CA SER A 443 -18.85 -24.04 -30.35
C SER A 443 -20.15 -24.04 -29.53
N GLY A 444 -20.84 -22.90 -29.50
CA GLY A 444 -21.99 -22.70 -28.61
C GLY A 444 -21.63 -22.28 -27.18
N GLY A 445 -20.34 -22.06 -26.89
CA GLY A 445 -19.83 -21.55 -25.62
C GLY A 445 -19.82 -20.02 -25.53
N LEU A 446 -18.78 -19.47 -24.89
CA LEU A 446 -18.73 -18.06 -24.51
C LEU A 446 -18.96 -17.10 -25.69
N PHE A 447 -18.19 -17.21 -26.76
CA PHE A 447 -18.24 -16.25 -27.87
C PHE A 447 -19.54 -16.36 -28.67
N HIS A 448 -20.15 -17.54 -28.71
CA HIS A 448 -21.44 -17.72 -29.35
C HIS A 448 -22.53 -16.92 -28.63
N GLU A 449 -22.63 -17.07 -27.31
CA GLU A 449 -23.59 -16.34 -26.47
C GLU A 449 -23.30 -14.83 -26.47
N MET A 450 -22.02 -14.43 -26.38
CA MET A 450 -21.64 -13.02 -26.48
C MET A 450 -21.97 -12.43 -27.86
N GLY A 451 -21.98 -13.24 -28.92
CA GLY A 451 -22.37 -12.81 -30.27
C GLY A 451 -23.85 -12.46 -30.43
N ASP A 452 -24.72 -12.81 -29.48
CA ASP A 452 -26.15 -12.52 -29.54
C ASP A 452 -26.48 -11.14 -28.94
N PHE A 453 -26.47 -10.11 -29.78
CA PHE A 453 -26.82 -8.74 -29.40
C PHE A 453 -28.32 -8.51 -29.09
N THR A 454 -29.17 -9.54 -29.27
CA THR A 454 -30.58 -9.46 -28.84
C THR A 454 -30.73 -9.65 -27.33
N GLN A 455 -29.76 -10.31 -26.68
CA GLN A 455 -29.73 -10.49 -25.24
C GLN A 455 -29.26 -9.22 -24.53
N LYS A 456 -29.91 -8.93 -23.39
CA LYS A 456 -29.52 -7.84 -22.49
C LYS A 456 -28.30 -8.23 -21.65
N ILE A 457 -27.15 -8.30 -22.30
CA ILE A 457 -25.85 -8.56 -21.66
C ILE A 457 -25.21 -7.20 -21.31
N PRO A 458 -24.75 -6.99 -20.06
CA PRO A 458 -24.06 -5.78 -19.67
C PRO A 458 -22.84 -5.46 -20.55
N VAL A 459 -22.61 -4.17 -20.79
CA VAL A 459 -21.50 -3.67 -21.63
C VAL A 459 -20.15 -4.17 -21.13
N GLN A 460 -19.92 -4.15 -19.82
CA GLN A 460 -18.65 -4.59 -19.23
C GLN A 460 -18.35 -6.06 -19.55
N VAL A 461 -19.34 -6.94 -19.48
CA VAL A 461 -19.18 -8.38 -19.76
C VAL A 461 -18.69 -8.61 -21.19
N ARG A 462 -19.30 -7.91 -22.16
CA ARG A 462 -18.89 -8.00 -23.57
C ARG A 462 -17.48 -7.46 -23.77
N LYS A 463 -17.11 -6.35 -23.13
CA LYS A 463 -15.74 -5.80 -23.18
C LYS A 463 -14.72 -6.82 -22.67
N THR A 464 -14.93 -7.36 -21.47
CA THR A 464 -14.02 -8.35 -20.87
C THR A 464 -13.89 -9.61 -21.74
N ALA A 465 -14.98 -10.05 -22.39
CA ALA A 465 -14.94 -11.16 -23.35
C ALA A 465 -14.21 -10.83 -24.67
N ILE A 466 -14.31 -9.59 -25.15
CA ILE A 466 -13.55 -9.10 -26.32
C ILE A 466 -12.04 -9.08 -25.99
N ASP A 467 -11.68 -8.63 -24.80
CA ASP A 467 -10.29 -8.64 -24.34
C ASP A 467 -9.76 -10.08 -24.22
N MET A 468 -10.59 -11.02 -23.75
CA MET A 468 -10.23 -12.44 -23.69
C MET A 468 -9.84 -13.02 -25.05
N ILE A 469 -10.54 -12.64 -26.13
CA ILE A 469 -10.16 -13.09 -27.48
C ILE A 469 -8.76 -12.61 -27.87
N GLY A 470 -8.40 -11.38 -27.49
CA GLY A 470 -7.07 -10.83 -27.73
C GLY A 470 -6.01 -11.57 -26.93
N ASN A 471 -6.26 -11.80 -25.64
CA ASN A 471 -5.28 -12.42 -24.74
C ASN A 471 -5.07 -13.91 -25.02
N TYR A 472 -6.12 -14.64 -25.42
CA TYR A 472 -6.06 -16.08 -25.70
C TYR A 472 -5.78 -16.41 -27.17
N GLY A 473 -5.19 -15.49 -27.95
CA GLY A 473 -4.89 -15.70 -29.36
C GLY A 473 -4.04 -16.95 -29.64
N ALA A 474 -3.08 -17.28 -28.77
CA ALA A 474 -2.24 -18.47 -28.92
C ALA A 474 -3.03 -19.78 -28.76
N TYR A 475 -4.04 -19.81 -27.88
CA TYR A 475 -4.97 -20.93 -27.80
C TYR A 475 -5.79 -21.06 -29.09
N MET A 476 -6.30 -19.94 -29.62
CA MET A 476 -7.11 -19.93 -30.85
C MET A 476 -6.32 -20.39 -32.09
N GLU A 477 -5.00 -20.14 -32.12
CA GLU A 477 -4.12 -20.64 -33.18
C GLU A 477 -4.06 -22.17 -33.19
N ARG A 478 -4.08 -22.81 -32.01
CA ARG A 478 -4.08 -24.27 -31.84
C ARG A 478 -5.47 -24.88 -32.02
N HIS A 479 -6.52 -24.13 -31.71
CA HIS A 479 -7.92 -24.54 -31.71
C HIS A 479 -8.77 -23.70 -32.68
N ALA A 480 -8.49 -23.82 -33.98
CA ALA A 480 -9.11 -23.02 -35.02
C ALA A 480 -10.63 -23.19 -35.13
N GLU A 481 -11.21 -24.26 -34.56
CA GLU A 481 -12.65 -24.51 -34.49
C GLU A 481 -13.44 -23.41 -33.76
N ALA A 482 -12.81 -22.67 -32.85
CA ALA A 482 -13.45 -21.57 -32.10
C ALA A 482 -13.41 -20.22 -32.84
N LEU A 483 -12.56 -20.08 -33.88
CA LEU A 483 -12.35 -18.82 -34.60
C LEU A 483 -13.62 -18.24 -35.24
N PRO A 484 -14.52 -19.02 -35.87
CA PRO A 484 -15.71 -18.45 -36.52
C PRO A 484 -16.63 -17.70 -35.54
N ASP A 485 -16.89 -18.28 -34.36
CA ASP A 485 -17.72 -17.63 -33.34
C ASP A 485 -17.03 -16.39 -32.76
N ALA A 486 -15.72 -16.45 -32.50
CA ALA A 486 -14.93 -15.32 -32.02
C ALA A 486 -14.91 -14.15 -33.02
N LEU A 487 -14.65 -14.42 -34.31
CA LEU A 487 -14.65 -13.39 -35.36
C LEU A 487 -16.03 -12.79 -35.59
N ARG A 488 -17.09 -13.62 -35.60
CA ARG A 488 -18.47 -13.15 -35.69
C ARG A 488 -18.80 -12.18 -34.56
N PHE A 489 -18.43 -12.54 -33.32
CA PHE A 489 -18.63 -11.68 -32.16
C PHE A 489 -17.82 -10.38 -32.25
N LEU A 490 -16.55 -10.43 -32.65
CA LEU A 490 -15.70 -9.24 -32.79
C LEU A 490 -16.20 -8.25 -33.84
N PHE A 491 -16.58 -8.73 -35.04
CA PHE A 491 -17.09 -7.85 -36.09
C PHE A 491 -18.48 -7.27 -35.76
N ALA A 492 -19.34 -8.04 -35.09
CA ALA A 492 -20.61 -7.52 -34.56
C ALA A 492 -20.37 -6.45 -33.49
N SER A 493 -19.36 -6.65 -32.63
CA SER A 493 -18.96 -5.68 -31.61
C SER A 493 -18.36 -4.41 -32.20
N LEU A 494 -17.58 -4.52 -33.28
CA LEU A 494 -17.01 -3.38 -34.01
C LEU A 494 -18.10 -2.44 -34.59
N ALA A 495 -19.28 -2.98 -34.90
CA ALA A 495 -20.43 -2.20 -35.35
C ALA A 495 -21.16 -1.45 -34.20
N THR A 496 -20.72 -1.63 -32.95
CA THR A 496 -21.34 -1.02 -31.75
C THR A 496 -20.40 0.04 -31.14
N PRO A 497 -20.85 1.31 -30.96
CA PRO A 497 -19.98 2.41 -30.50
C PRO A 497 -19.23 2.14 -29.18
N SER A 498 -19.86 1.43 -28.23
CA SER A 498 -19.25 1.16 -26.92
C SER A 498 -18.08 0.18 -26.95
N PHE A 499 -17.87 -0.53 -28.06
CA PHE A 499 -16.88 -1.61 -28.19
C PHE A 499 -15.86 -1.39 -29.31
N THR A 500 -15.93 -0.28 -30.07
CA THR A 500 -15.14 -0.09 -31.30
C THR A 500 -13.65 -0.28 -31.07
N THR A 501 -13.09 0.44 -30.09
CA THR A 501 -11.66 0.46 -29.81
C THR A 501 -11.17 -0.92 -29.32
N ALA A 502 -11.88 -1.52 -28.37
CA ALA A 502 -11.55 -2.85 -27.84
C ALA A 502 -11.63 -3.93 -28.93
N SER A 503 -12.71 -3.93 -29.72
CA SER A 503 -12.93 -4.90 -30.80
C SER A 503 -11.85 -4.77 -31.88
N ALA A 504 -11.50 -3.54 -32.28
CA ALA A 504 -10.47 -3.33 -33.29
C ALA A 504 -9.09 -3.81 -32.81
N LYS A 505 -8.75 -3.56 -31.53
CA LYS A 505 -7.52 -4.06 -30.91
C LYS A 505 -7.48 -5.59 -30.91
N SER A 506 -8.56 -6.25 -30.44
CA SER A 506 -8.65 -7.71 -30.39
C SER A 506 -8.66 -8.35 -31.78
N ILE A 507 -9.33 -7.77 -32.77
CA ILE A 507 -9.27 -8.22 -34.18
C ILE A 507 -7.82 -8.19 -34.69
N SER A 508 -7.12 -7.08 -34.47
CA SER A 508 -5.73 -6.95 -34.90
C SER A 508 -4.81 -7.97 -34.24
N SER A 509 -4.96 -8.18 -32.94
CA SER A 509 -4.17 -9.18 -32.19
C SER A 509 -4.48 -10.60 -32.66
N LEU A 510 -5.76 -11.00 -32.69
CA LEU A 510 -6.19 -12.33 -33.09
C LEU A 510 -5.74 -12.67 -34.51
N CYS A 511 -5.96 -11.76 -35.48
CA CYS A 511 -5.56 -12.01 -36.87
C CYS A 511 -4.05 -12.06 -37.04
N SER A 512 -3.28 -11.29 -36.27
CA SER A 512 -1.81 -11.36 -36.29
C SER A 512 -1.32 -12.73 -35.82
N THR A 513 -1.90 -13.26 -34.73
CA THR A 513 -1.56 -14.56 -34.16
C THR A 513 -2.04 -15.71 -35.06
N CYS A 514 -3.31 -15.69 -35.48
CA CYS A 514 -3.95 -16.78 -36.25
C CYS A 514 -3.82 -16.63 -37.78
N ARG A 515 -2.92 -15.77 -38.28
CA ARG A 515 -2.82 -15.37 -39.70
C ARG A 515 -2.78 -16.53 -40.69
N HIS A 516 -2.10 -17.62 -40.34
CA HIS A 516 -1.95 -18.79 -41.22
C HIS A 516 -3.27 -19.56 -41.39
N SER A 517 -4.06 -19.67 -40.31
CA SER A 517 -5.37 -20.33 -40.29
C SER A 517 -6.46 -19.52 -40.99
N LEU A 518 -6.26 -18.20 -41.17
CA LEU A 518 -7.25 -17.28 -41.72
C LEU A 518 -7.06 -16.95 -43.22
N THR A 519 -6.04 -17.51 -43.87
CA THR A 519 -5.72 -17.22 -45.28
C THR A 519 -6.89 -17.48 -46.24
N GLY A 520 -7.68 -18.53 -45.99
CA GLY A 520 -8.86 -18.87 -46.80
C GLY A 520 -10.06 -17.92 -46.66
N GLU A 521 -10.06 -17.07 -45.62
CA GLU A 521 -11.17 -16.16 -45.30
C GLU A 521 -10.88 -14.70 -45.72
N LEU A 522 -9.75 -14.45 -46.40
CA LEU A 522 -9.26 -13.09 -46.71
C LEU A 522 -10.30 -12.23 -47.46
N ASP A 523 -11.00 -12.81 -48.43
CA ASP A 523 -12.07 -12.11 -49.15
C ASP A 523 -13.23 -11.72 -48.24
N GLY A 524 -13.57 -12.57 -47.27
CA GLY A 524 -14.56 -12.28 -46.23
C GLY A 524 -14.13 -11.11 -45.34
N PHE A 525 -12.86 -11.07 -44.94
CA PHE A 525 -12.30 -9.96 -44.17
C PHE A 525 -12.32 -8.63 -44.95
N LEU A 526 -11.98 -8.67 -46.24
CA LEU A 526 -12.05 -7.48 -47.12
C LEU A 526 -13.50 -6.97 -47.24
N ALA A 527 -14.47 -7.87 -47.40
CA ALA A 527 -15.89 -7.50 -47.43
C ALA A 527 -16.34 -6.89 -46.09
N GLN A 528 -15.94 -7.46 -44.96
CA GLN A 528 -16.26 -6.90 -43.64
C GLN A 528 -15.62 -5.53 -43.42
N TYR A 529 -14.39 -5.31 -43.90
CA TYR A 529 -13.75 -4.01 -43.84
C TYR A 529 -14.48 -2.96 -44.69
N GLN A 530 -14.94 -3.32 -45.90
CA GLN A 530 -15.76 -2.43 -46.72
C GLN A 530 -17.07 -2.05 -46.01
N ASN A 531 -17.74 -3.00 -45.36
CA ASN A 531 -18.93 -2.73 -44.55
C ASN A 531 -18.61 -1.78 -43.37
N TYR A 532 -17.47 -2.01 -42.69
CA TYR A 532 -17.03 -1.17 -41.58
C TYR A 532 -16.71 0.27 -42.02
N LEU A 533 -16.11 0.48 -43.19
CA LEU A 533 -15.79 1.82 -43.71
C LEU A 533 -17.02 2.73 -43.88
N VAL A 534 -18.19 2.13 -44.10
CA VAL A 534 -19.47 2.84 -44.25
C VAL A 534 -20.22 2.94 -42.92
N SER A 535 -19.80 2.21 -41.89
CA SER A 535 -20.42 2.22 -40.56
C SER A 535 -20.26 3.59 -39.87
N PRO A 536 -21.28 4.06 -39.12
CA PRO A 536 -21.14 5.25 -38.27
C PRO A 536 -20.12 5.08 -37.14
N THR A 537 -19.72 3.85 -36.82
CA THR A 537 -18.72 3.54 -35.80
C THR A 537 -17.28 3.61 -36.30
N CYS A 538 -17.07 3.97 -37.57
CA CYS A 538 -15.76 3.90 -38.21
C CYS A 538 -14.82 5.03 -37.79
N GLU A 539 -13.93 4.75 -36.85
CA GLU A 539 -12.92 5.70 -36.34
C GLU A 539 -11.51 5.45 -36.92
N PRO A 540 -10.63 6.47 -36.98
CA PRO A 540 -9.27 6.34 -37.53
C PRO A 540 -8.46 5.19 -36.92
N TYR A 541 -8.49 5.05 -35.59
CA TYR A 541 -7.80 3.97 -34.88
C TYR A 541 -8.31 2.59 -35.31
N GLY A 542 -9.64 2.41 -35.36
CA GLY A 542 -10.24 1.15 -35.79
C GLY A 542 -9.93 0.82 -37.25
N LYS A 543 -9.91 1.82 -38.15
CA LYS A 543 -9.50 1.63 -39.55
C LYS A 543 -8.09 1.07 -39.65
N GLU A 544 -7.15 1.70 -38.95
CA GLU A 544 -5.74 1.29 -38.90
C GLU A 544 -5.58 -0.14 -38.40
N LYS A 545 -6.25 -0.49 -37.28
CA LYS A 545 -6.15 -1.83 -36.71
C LYS A 545 -6.75 -2.92 -37.59
N VAL A 546 -7.93 -2.69 -38.17
CA VAL A 546 -8.59 -3.70 -39.01
C VAL A 546 -7.87 -3.88 -40.35
N ILE A 547 -7.38 -2.80 -40.99
CA ILE A 547 -6.58 -2.97 -42.22
C ILE A 547 -5.22 -3.64 -41.93
N GLY A 548 -4.61 -3.35 -40.78
CA GLY A 548 -3.41 -4.03 -40.30
C GLY A 548 -3.64 -5.53 -40.08
N ALA A 549 -4.80 -5.91 -39.52
CA ALA A 549 -5.22 -7.29 -39.36
C ALA A 549 -5.30 -8.03 -40.71
N ILE A 550 -5.90 -7.39 -41.72
CA ILE A 550 -6.00 -7.92 -43.09
C ILE A 550 -4.63 -8.07 -43.73
N ALA A 551 -3.76 -7.07 -43.55
CA ALA A 551 -2.39 -7.12 -44.05
C ALA A 551 -1.60 -8.27 -43.43
N ALA A 552 -1.79 -8.58 -42.15
CA ALA A 552 -1.15 -9.72 -41.48
C ALA A 552 -1.60 -11.07 -42.08
N ILE A 553 -2.90 -11.22 -42.40
CA ILE A 553 -3.42 -12.42 -43.09
C ILE A 553 -2.85 -12.51 -44.51
N ALA A 554 -2.85 -11.40 -45.26
CA ALA A 554 -2.31 -11.36 -46.62
C ALA A 554 -0.81 -11.69 -46.66
N GLN A 555 -0.05 -11.25 -45.65
CA GLN A 555 1.38 -11.56 -45.50
C GLN A 555 1.63 -13.06 -45.24
N ALA A 556 0.65 -13.79 -44.71
CA ALA A 556 0.73 -15.23 -44.48
C ALA A 556 0.41 -16.09 -45.71
N LEU A 557 -0.02 -15.49 -46.83
CA LEU A 557 -0.24 -16.20 -48.09
C LEU A 557 1.09 -16.71 -48.67
N SER A 558 1.18 -18.01 -48.94
CA SER A 558 2.33 -18.58 -49.64
C SER A 558 2.42 -18.04 -51.08
N PRO A 559 3.63 -17.84 -51.64
CA PRO A 559 3.80 -17.34 -53.01
C PRO A 559 3.22 -18.24 -54.11
N GLU A 560 2.93 -19.52 -53.82
CA GLU A 560 2.30 -20.45 -54.77
C GLU A 560 0.77 -20.35 -54.84
N SER A 561 0.12 -19.79 -53.81
CA SER A 561 -1.32 -19.50 -53.79
C SER A 561 -1.68 -18.17 -54.46
N THR A 562 -0.69 -17.41 -54.94
CA THR A 562 -0.86 -16.08 -55.58
C THR A 562 -0.99 -16.15 -57.11
N LYS A 563 -1.45 -17.28 -57.67
CA LYS A 563 -1.67 -17.45 -59.11
C LYS A 563 -3.15 -17.47 -59.48
#